data_AF-A0A0M6X116-F1
#
_entry.id   AF-A0A0M6X116-F1
#
_cell.length_a   1.000
_cell.length_b   1.000
_cell.length_c   1.000
_cell.angle_alpha   90.00
_cell.angle_beta   90.00
_cell.angle_gamma   90.00
#
_symmetry.space_group_name_H-M   'P 1'
#
loop_
_entity.id
_entity.type
_entity.pdbx_description
1 polymer ?
#
loop_
_entity_poly.entity_id
_entity_poly.type
_entity_poly.pdbx_seq_one_letter_code
_entity_poly.pdbx_strand_id
1 'polypeptide(L)'
;MLKDYINSFTYNGHSSLEYGLAINSKNNVFGAPKPVIEKINIPGRGNIVYNGKTDELDNGEYSDFSKKYSCFMMLDDNNDFSIEDTARAIAGWLSKEPGYKRLDDTYEEGYFREALFESEMSAQDVAAMLIGKIDLTFTCHPFKYSYAGQKAITLSQAATIYNTENFTALPYIKIYGSGTITLYINNRAHTFKDVNGYIEVDSERMTAYKDHTLCNNQMLTTLFPKLAAGQNDIRWSGNVSRIELTPRWCSL
;
A
#
# COMPACT_ATOMS: atom_id res chain seq x y z
N MET A 1 -15.68 26.34 -1.33
CA MET A 1 -14.70 27.28 -1.91
C MET A 1 -13.43 27.41 -1.06
N LEU A 2 -13.48 27.59 0.28
CA LEU A 2 -12.26 27.58 1.11
C LEU A 2 -11.77 26.18 1.53
N LYS A 3 -12.66 25.18 1.63
CA LYS A 3 -12.32 23.80 2.04
C LYS A 3 -11.41 23.06 1.05
N ASP A 4 -11.42 23.46 -0.23
CA ASP A 4 -10.67 22.79 -1.30
C ASP A 4 -9.15 23.11 -1.29
N TYR A 5 -8.69 24.01 -0.40
CA TYR A 5 -7.29 24.41 -0.27
C TYR A 5 -6.67 24.03 1.09
N ILE A 6 -7.41 23.32 1.94
CA ILE A 6 -6.97 22.97 3.28
C ILE A 6 -6.29 21.61 3.23
N ASN A 7 -5.01 21.59 3.61
CA ASN A 7 -4.28 20.33 3.67
C ASN A 7 -4.83 19.44 4.78
N SER A 8 -5.05 18.17 4.46
CA SER A 8 -5.60 17.19 5.38
C SER A 8 -5.05 15.81 5.09
N PHE A 9 -5.27 14.88 6.03
CA PHE A 9 -5.01 13.47 5.83
C PHE A 9 -6.29 12.67 6.07
N THR A 10 -6.42 11.53 5.42
CA THR A 10 -7.48 10.55 5.64
C THR A 10 -6.85 9.32 6.27
N TYR A 11 -7.33 8.92 7.44
CA TYR A 11 -6.89 7.70 8.12
C TYR A 11 -8.05 6.77 8.40
N ASN A 12 -7.91 5.51 7.99
CA ASN A 12 -8.96 4.49 8.13
C ASN A 12 -10.34 4.95 7.58
N GLY A 13 -10.32 5.66 6.45
CA GLY A 13 -11.53 6.13 5.76
C GLY A 13 -12.16 7.43 6.29
N HIS A 14 -11.59 8.05 7.32
CA HIS A 14 -12.07 9.33 7.86
C HIS A 14 -11.06 10.45 7.63
N SER A 15 -11.53 11.60 7.16
CA SER A 15 -10.69 12.79 6.99
C SER A 15 -10.43 13.48 8.31
N SER A 16 -9.21 13.99 8.51
CA SER A 16 -8.87 14.84 9.65
C SER A 16 -9.77 16.07 9.77
N LEU A 17 -10.33 16.55 8.64
CA LEU A 17 -11.25 17.68 8.60
C LEU A 17 -12.63 17.36 9.19
N GLU A 18 -13.05 16.08 9.24
CA GLU A 18 -14.26 15.66 9.96
C GLU A 18 -14.16 15.95 11.46
N TYR A 19 -12.93 16.02 11.99
CA TYR A 19 -12.59 16.33 13.37
C TYR A 19 -12.07 17.75 13.56
N GLY A 20 -12.19 18.61 12.53
CA GLY A 20 -11.69 19.98 12.56
C GLY A 20 -10.16 20.10 12.52
N LEU A 21 -9.42 19.04 12.19
CA LEU A 21 -7.97 19.06 12.13
C LEU A 21 -7.47 19.38 10.71
N ALA A 22 -6.83 20.53 10.57
CA ALA A 22 -6.17 20.96 9.34
C ALA A 22 -4.64 20.88 9.49
N ILE A 23 -3.94 20.42 8.46
CA ILE A 23 -2.47 20.33 8.48
C ILE A 23 -1.86 21.73 8.33
N ASN A 24 -1.04 22.11 9.31
CA ASN A 24 -0.39 23.42 9.43
C ASN A 24 0.92 23.52 8.62
N SER A 25 1.72 22.45 8.58
CA SER A 25 3.09 22.51 8.06
C SER A 25 3.57 21.22 7.43
N LYS A 26 4.38 21.34 6.37
CA LYS A 26 5.02 20.21 5.70
C LYS A 26 6.29 19.74 6.43
N ASN A 27 6.16 19.03 7.55
CA ASN A 27 7.30 18.39 8.20
C ASN A 27 7.31 16.89 7.92
N ASN A 28 8.31 16.39 7.19
CA ASN A 28 8.48 14.96 6.87
C ASN A 28 7.27 14.30 6.19
N VAL A 29 6.51 15.06 5.38
CA VAL A 29 5.25 14.57 4.81
C VAL A 29 5.43 13.64 3.62
N PHE A 30 6.59 13.65 2.97
CA PHE A 30 6.89 12.68 1.92
C PHE A 30 7.46 11.36 2.48
N GLY A 31 7.85 11.36 3.76
CA GLY A 31 8.61 10.26 4.33
C GLY A 31 10.04 10.16 3.78
N ALA A 32 10.83 9.30 4.40
CA ALA A 32 12.16 8.95 3.93
C ALA A 32 12.46 7.48 4.29
N PRO A 33 11.76 6.52 3.66
CA PRO A 33 12.03 5.10 3.87
C PRO A 33 13.50 4.81 3.55
N LYS A 34 14.19 4.18 4.51
CA LYS A 34 15.63 3.90 4.39
C LYS A 34 15.85 2.48 3.87
N PRO A 35 16.73 2.28 2.87
CA PRO A 35 17.07 0.94 2.44
C PRO A 35 17.76 0.17 3.58
N VAL A 36 17.37 -1.08 3.77
CA VAL A 36 18.06 -2.02 4.67
C VAL A 36 19.25 -2.59 3.90
N ILE A 37 20.47 -2.26 4.35
CA ILE A 37 21.72 -2.65 3.68
C ILE A 37 22.50 -3.57 4.61
N GLU A 38 22.50 -4.86 4.31
CA GLU A 38 23.36 -5.83 4.96
C GLU A 38 24.75 -5.85 4.31
N LYS A 39 25.81 -5.87 5.13
CA LYS A 39 27.20 -5.88 4.67
C LYS A 39 27.97 -7.05 5.26
N ILE A 40 28.69 -7.77 4.41
CA ILE A 40 29.60 -8.84 4.81
C ILE A 40 31.03 -8.35 4.63
N ASN A 41 31.84 -8.45 5.70
CA ASN A 41 33.26 -8.15 5.60
C ASN A 41 34.02 -9.37 5.07
N ILE A 42 34.75 -9.19 3.98
CA ILE A 42 35.67 -10.20 3.47
C ILE A 42 37.10 -9.71 3.75
N PRO A 43 37.89 -10.44 4.57
CA PRO A 43 39.27 -10.09 4.84
C PRO A 43 40.07 -9.85 3.56
N GLY A 44 40.77 -8.72 3.49
CA GLY A 44 41.56 -8.31 2.32
C GLY A 44 40.76 -7.78 1.12
N ARG A 45 39.41 -7.77 1.18
CA ARG A 45 38.53 -7.23 0.11
C ARG A 45 37.57 -6.14 0.60
N GLY A 46 37.38 -6.00 1.91
CA GLY A 46 36.51 -4.99 2.51
C GLY A 46 35.06 -5.45 2.62
N ASN A 47 34.14 -4.49 2.76
CA ASN A 47 32.72 -4.77 2.91
C ASN A 47 32.02 -4.91 1.55
N ILE A 48 31.32 -6.02 1.35
CA ILE A 48 30.40 -6.22 0.22
C ILE A 48 28.96 -6.04 0.69
N VAL A 49 28.08 -5.54 -0.19
CA VAL A 49 26.64 -5.51 0.07
C VAL A 49 26.05 -6.87 -0.24
N TYR A 50 25.41 -7.48 0.75
CA TYR A 50 24.70 -8.74 0.56
C TYR A 50 23.39 -8.49 -0.19
N ASN A 51 23.10 -9.31 -1.20
CA ASN A 51 21.84 -9.29 -1.91
C ASN A 51 21.07 -10.58 -1.57
N GLY A 52 20.12 -10.47 -0.63
CA GLY A 52 19.28 -11.58 -0.18
C GLY A 52 18.03 -11.83 -1.02
N LYS A 53 17.86 -11.15 -2.15
CA LYS A 53 16.70 -11.33 -3.02
C LYS A 53 16.65 -12.75 -3.58
N THR A 54 15.47 -13.35 -3.54
CA THR A 54 15.23 -14.71 -4.07
C THR A 54 14.82 -14.69 -5.53
N ASP A 55 14.36 -13.52 -5.99
CA ASP A 55 13.96 -13.25 -7.36
C ASP A 55 14.59 -11.92 -7.81
N GLU A 56 15.10 -11.89 -9.04
CA GLU A 56 15.66 -10.71 -9.71
C GLU A 56 14.70 -9.49 -9.71
N LEU A 57 13.39 -9.74 -9.71
CA LEU A 57 12.36 -8.71 -9.66
C LEU A 57 11.97 -8.28 -8.24
N ASP A 58 12.51 -8.90 -7.19
CA ASP A 58 12.25 -8.44 -5.81
C ASP A 58 12.72 -7.00 -5.63
N ASN A 59 11.89 -6.17 -4.98
CA ASN A 59 12.33 -4.85 -4.54
C ASN A 59 13.39 -4.99 -3.44
N GLY A 60 14.19 -3.94 -3.23
CA GLY A 60 15.01 -3.87 -2.02
C GLY A 60 14.13 -3.82 -0.77
N GLU A 61 14.68 -4.24 0.37
CA GLU A 61 14.02 -4.06 1.66
C GLU A 61 14.21 -2.62 2.14
N TYR A 62 13.15 -2.03 2.67
CA TYR A 62 13.14 -0.68 3.21
C TYR A 62 12.48 -0.71 4.58
N SER A 63 13.04 0.03 5.53
CA SER A 63 12.48 0.12 6.88
C SER A 63 11.22 0.97 6.90
N ASP A 64 10.27 0.57 7.74
CA ASP A 64 9.18 1.43 8.18
C ASP A 64 9.73 2.76 8.71
N PHE A 65 8.94 3.82 8.57
CA PHE A 65 9.35 5.16 8.98
C PHE A 65 8.20 5.92 9.65
N SER A 66 8.53 6.86 10.51
CA SER A 66 7.54 7.72 11.17
C SER A 66 7.17 8.89 10.26
N LYS A 67 5.88 9.01 9.92
CA LYS A 67 5.27 10.16 9.23
C LYS A 67 4.54 11.01 10.26
N LYS A 68 4.80 12.32 10.27
CA LYS A 68 4.28 13.23 11.30
C LYS A 68 3.41 14.31 10.66
N TYR A 69 2.16 14.42 11.08
CA TYR A 69 1.29 15.52 10.72
C TYR A 69 1.20 16.50 11.88
N SER A 70 1.54 17.74 11.56
CA SER A 70 1.40 18.87 12.46
C SER A 70 0.11 19.61 12.11
N CYS A 71 -0.92 19.47 12.93
CA CYS A 71 -2.25 20.02 12.69
C CYS A 71 -2.61 21.15 13.66
N PHE A 72 -3.57 21.97 13.25
CA PHE A 72 -4.27 22.93 14.10
C PHE A 72 -5.76 22.63 14.06
N MET A 73 -6.45 23.01 15.13
CA MET A 73 -7.90 22.94 15.18
C MET A 73 -8.50 24.14 14.46
N MET A 74 -9.35 23.87 13.47
CA MET A 74 -10.24 24.87 12.92
C MET A 74 -11.44 25.00 13.86
N LEU A 75 -11.50 26.12 14.59
CA LEU A 75 -12.68 26.48 15.34
C LEU A 75 -13.75 26.95 14.34
N ASP A 76 -14.93 26.34 14.37
CA ASP A 76 -16.12 26.86 13.70
C ASP A 76 -16.96 27.56 14.76
N ASP A 77 -17.26 28.84 14.56
CA ASP A 77 -18.04 29.67 15.47
C ASP A 77 -19.47 29.12 15.71
N ASN A 78 -19.91 28.14 14.91
CA ASN A 78 -21.23 27.49 15.01
C ASN A 78 -21.19 26.08 15.64
N ASN A 79 -20.02 25.59 16.09
CA ASN A 79 -19.90 24.24 16.63
C ASN A 79 -20.11 24.23 18.15
N ASP A 80 -21.20 23.61 18.61
CA ASP A 80 -21.55 23.43 20.03
C ASP A 80 -20.64 22.42 20.79
N PHE A 81 -19.63 21.84 20.12
CA PHE A 81 -18.77 20.82 20.74
C PHE A 81 -17.65 21.46 21.55
N SER A 82 -17.54 21.03 22.81
CA SER A 82 -16.40 21.40 23.66
C SER A 82 -15.07 20.85 23.11
N ILE A 83 -13.96 21.47 23.49
CA ILE A 83 -12.60 20.97 23.16
C ILE A 83 -12.47 19.52 23.66
N GLU A 84 -13.09 19.20 24.79
CA GLU A 84 -13.08 17.89 25.43
C GLU A 84 -13.89 16.85 24.66
N ASP A 85 -15.03 17.21 24.07
CA ASP A 85 -15.80 16.31 23.20
C ASP A 85 -15.02 16.01 21.92
N THR A 86 -14.41 17.04 21.33
CA THR A 86 -13.61 16.87 20.10
C THR A 86 -12.37 16.02 20.37
N ALA A 87 -11.72 16.24 21.51
CA ALA A 87 -10.59 15.44 21.94
C ALA A 87 -10.93 13.95 22.11
N ARG A 88 -12.09 13.65 22.72
CA ARG A 88 -12.61 12.29 22.85
C ARG A 88 -12.91 11.66 21.48
N ALA A 89 -13.49 12.42 20.56
CA ALA A 89 -13.79 11.95 19.21
C ALA A 89 -12.51 11.60 18.43
N ILE A 90 -11.49 12.46 18.48
CA ILE A 90 -10.19 12.22 17.84
C ILE A 90 -9.50 11.00 18.42
N ALA A 91 -9.40 10.90 19.75
CA ALA A 91 -8.81 9.73 20.42
C ALA A 91 -9.57 8.44 20.05
N GLY A 92 -10.89 8.49 20.08
CA GLY A 92 -11.74 7.36 19.69
C GLY A 92 -11.55 6.93 18.24
N TRP A 93 -11.41 7.88 17.31
CA TRP A 93 -11.14 7.59 15.90
C TRP A 93 -9.78 6.92 15.68
N LEU A 94 -8.73 7.55 16.20
CA LEU A 94 -7.35 7.11 15.96
C LEU A 94 -7.04 5.77 16.64
N SER A 95 -7.73 5.45 17.74
CA SER A 95 -7.50 4.23 18.52
C SER A 95 -8.58 3.15 18.34
N LYS A 96 -9.61 3.36 17.51
CA LYS A 96 -10.78 2.47 17.39
C LYS A 96 -10.41 1.02 17.07
N GLU A 97 -9.50 0.83 16.12
CA GLU A 97 -9.13 -0.47 15.58
C GLU A 97 -7.61 -0.57 15.46
N PRO A 98 -6.93 -1.33 16.35
CA PRO A 98 -5.49 -1.47 16.28
C PRO A 98 -5.08 -2.20 15.00
N GLY A 99 -4.02 -1.71 14.36
CA GLY A 99 -3.42 -2.31 13.15
C GLY A 99 -3.09 -1.28 12.08
N TYR A 100 -2.36 -1.73 11.06
CA TYR A 100 -2.11 -0.92 9.88
C TYR A 100 -3.42 -0.64 9.15
N LYS A 101 -3.64 0.63 8.85
CA LYS A 101 -4.78 1.12 8.08
C LYS A 101 -4.28 2.06 7.00
N ARG A 102 -5.09 2.20 5.96
CA ARG A 102 -4.84 3.17 4.90
C ARG A 102 -4.72 4.60 5.44
N LEU A 103 -3.67 5.27 5.01
CA LEU A 103 -3.35 6.67 5.22
C LEU A 103 -3.07 7.34 3.87
N ASP A 104 -3.81 8.40 3.56
CA ASP A 104 -3.56 9.26 2.40
C ASP A 104 -3.66 10.73 2.80
N ASP A 105 -3.08 11.63 1.99
CA ASP A 105 -3.06 13.06 2.28
C ASP A 105 -3.11 13.90 1.00
N THR A 106 -3.34 15.20 1.17
CA THR A 106 -3.43 16.18 0.09
C THR A 106 -2.06 16.58 -0.50
N TYR A 107 -0.94 16.06 0.01
CA TYR A 107 0.40 16.35 -0.52
C TYR A 107 0.89 15.30 -1.52
N GLU A 108 0.46 14.05 -1.35
CA GLU A 108 0.75 12.93 -2.26
C GLU A 108 -0.55 12.44 -2.92
N GLU A 109 -1.28 13.36 -3.57
CA GLU A 109 -2.52 13.04 -4.26
C GLU A 109 -2.33 11.87 -5.25
N GLY A 110 -3.31 10.96 -5.27
CA GLY A 110 -3.24 9.77 -6.11
C GLY A 110 -2.63 8.54 -5.43
N TYR A 111 -2.09 8.69 -4.22
CA TYR A 111 -1.44 7.60 -3.48
C TYR A 111 -2.01 7.42 -2.07
N PHE A 112 -1.71 6.25 -1.50
CA PHE A 112 -1.92 5.96 -0.09
C PHE A 112 -0.82 5.04 0.44
N ARG A 113 -0.68 4.96 1.76
CA ARG A 113 0.19 4.01 2.46
C ARG A 113 -0.62 3.24 3.49
N GLU A 114 -0.05 2.13 3.95
CA GLU A 114 -0.49 1.49 5.18
C GLU A 114 0.28 2.09 6.36
N ALA A 115 -0.45 2.52 7.38
CA ALA A 115 0.11 3.19 8.53
C ALA A 115 -0.57 2.77 9.84
N LEU A 116 0.22 2.75 10.91
CA LEU A 116 -0.22 2.47 12.27
C LEU A 116 -0.08 3.74 13.10
N PHE A 117 -1.15 4.12 13.78
CA PHE A 117 -1.09 5.18 14.79
C PHE A 117 -0.68 4.56 16.14
N GLU A 118 0.57 4.75 16.54
CA GLU A 118 1.17 4.07 17.70
C GLU A 118 1.09 4.87 19.02
N SER A 119 0.45 6.05 19.05
CA SER A 119 0.45 6.84 20.27
C SER A 119 -0.68 6.47 21.23
N GLU A 120 -0.30 6.16 22.47
CA GLU A 120 -1.18 6.25 23.64
C GLU A 120 -1.50 7.72 23.89
N MET A 121 -2.52 8.26 23.24
CA MET A 121 -3.02 9.61 23.52
C MET A 121 -4.33 9.51 24.29
N SER A 122 -4.32 9.96 25.55
CA SER A 122 -5.56 10.15 26.28
C SER A 122 -6.35 11.33 25.70
N ALA A 123 -7.65 11.38 25.95
CA ALA A 123 -8.45 12.55 25.56
C ALA A 123 -7.94 13.83 26.23
N GLN A 124 -7.33 13.74 27.41
CA GLN A 124 -6.69 14.86 28.09
C GLN A 124 -5.46 15.36 27.33
N ASP A 125 -4.63 14.45 26.81
CA ASP A 125 -3.46 14.82 26.00
C ASP A 125 -3.88 15.51 24.71
N VAL A 126 -4.91 14.98 24.03
CA VAL A 126 -5.50 15.60 22.85
C VAL A 126 -6.03 17.00 23.21
N ALA A 127 -6.85 17.12 24.26
CA ALA A 127 -7.44 18.41 24.66
C ALA A 127 -6.37 19.47 24.96
N ALA A 128 -5.28 19.11 25.65
CA ALA A 128 -4.16 20.00 25.90
C ALA A 128 -3.47 20.46 24.61
N MET A 129 -3.37 19.58 23.61
CA MET A 129 -2.76 19.89 22.30
C MET A 129 -3.67 20.75 21.41
N LEU A 130 -4.99 20.63 21.54
CA LEU A 130 -5.97 21.38 20.74
C LEU A 130 -5.98 22.89 21.02
N ILE A 131 -5.49 23.32 22.20
CA ILE A 131 -5.31 24.75 22.54
C ILE A 131 -4.18 25.38 21.69
N GLY A 132 -3.37 24.57 21.00
CA GLY A 132 -2.32 25.03 20.09
C GLY A 132 -2.17 24.17 18.85
N LYS A 133 -1.11 23.36 18.83
CA LYS A 133 -0.74 22.50 17.70
C LYS A 133 -0.74 21.04 18.17
N ILE A 134 -1.41 20.18 17.41
CA ILE A 134 -1.41 18.73 17.63
C ILE A 134 -0.46 18.07 16.63
N ASP A 135 0.38 17.19 17.15
CA ASP A 135 1.40 16.50 16.39
C ASP A 135 1.09 15.00 16.38
N LEU A 136 0.51 14.52 15.28
CA LEU A 136 0.09 13.13 15.10
C LEU A 136 1.18 12.37 14.36
N THR A 137 1.65 11.26 14.93
CA THR A 137 2.74 10.45 14.33
C THR A 137 2.22 9.05 13.99
N PHE A 138 2.52 8.63 12.77
CA PHE A 138 2.14 7.34 12.21
C PHE A 138 3.39 6.57 11.80
N THR A 139 3.47 5.31 12.18
CA THR A 139 4.48 4.38 11.64
C THR A 139 3.95 3.83 10.32
N CYS A 140 4.62 4.14 9.22
CA CYS A 140 4.20 3.78 7.87
C CYS A 140 5.06 2.67 7.31
N HIS A 141 4.42 1.76 6.57
CA HIS A 141 5.14 0.88 5.67
C HIS A 141 5.88 1.68 4.58
N PRO A 142 7.00 1.15 4.07
CA PRO A 142 7.90 1.92 3.20
C PRO A 142 7.28 2.26 1.85
N PHE A 143 6.41 1.41 1.32
CA PHE A 143 5.79 1.62 0.02
C PHE A 143 4.46 2.38 0.15
N LYS A 144 4.27 3.34 -0.75
CA LYS A 144 2.95 3.86 -1.12
C LYS A 144 2.42 3.15 -2.36
N TYR A 145 1.11 3.12 -2.48
CA TYR A 145 0.40 2.51 -3.59
C TYR A 145 -0.42 3.56 -4.32
N SER A 146 -0.38 3.55 -5.66
CA SER A 146 -1.21 4.46 -6.46
C SER A 146 -2.66 3.96 -6.52
N TYR A 147 -3.64 4.88 -6.50
CA TYR A 147 -5.04 4.55 -6.76
C TYR A 147 -5.25 4.01 -8.16
N ALA A 148 -4.49 4.49 -9.14
CA ALA A 148 -4.53 3.97 -10.50
C ALA A 148 -4.17 2.47 -10.52
N GLY A 149 -3.16 2.06 -9.76
CA GLY A 149 -2.74 0.67 -9.61
C GLY A 149 -3.73 -0.21 -8.86
N GLN A 150 -4.70 0.35 -8.14
CA GLN A 150 -5.76 -0.42 -7.47
C GLN A 150 -6.97 -0.70 -8.37
N LYS A 151 -7.02 -0.14 -9.57
CA LYS A 151 -8.11 -0.39 -10.53
C LYS A 151 -7.85 -1.69 -11.28
N ALA A 152 -8.81 -2.61 -11.23
CA ALA A 152 -8.75 -3.85 -11.98
C ALA A 152 -8.82 -3.59 -13.49
N ILE A 153 -7.94 -4.24 -14.25
CA ILE A 153 -7.90 -4.26 -15.70
C ILE A 153 -8.42 -5.62 -16.17
N THR A 154 -9.38 -5.63 -17.08
CA THR A 154 -9.89 -6.88 -17.68
C THR A 154 -9.21 -7.15 -19.02
N LEU A 155 -8.57 -8.30 -19.14
CA LEU A 155 -7.89 -8.76 -20.35
C LEU A 155 -8.63 -9.94 -20.96
N SER A 156 -9.18 -9.78 -22.17
CA SER A 156 -9.78 -10.86 -22.97
C SER A 156 -8.86 -11.36 -24.10
N GLN A 157 -7.73 -10.68 -24.29
CA GLN A 157 -6.65 -11.03 -25.23
C GLN A 157 -5.30 -10.58 -24.66
N ALA A 158 -4.21 -11.04 -25.26
CA ALA A 158 -2.87 -10.60 -24.89
C ALA A 158 -2.76 -9.07 -24.94
N ALA A 159 -2.04 -8.49 -23.98
CA ALA A 159 -1.96 -7.05 -23.81
C ALA A 159 -0.62 -6.65 -23.20
N THR A 160 -0.22 -5.42 -23.45
CA THR A 160 0.92 -4.79 -22.80
C THR A 160 0.40 -3.79 -21.77
N ILE A 161 0.87 -3.89 -20.53
CA ILE A 161 0.60 -2.92 -19.47
C ILE A 161 1.89 -2.22 -19.06
N TYR A 162 1.78 -0.96 -18.66
CA TYR A 162 2.94 -0.16 -18.28
C TYR A 162 2.87 0.18 -16.79
N ASN A 163 3.82 -0.34 -16.03
CA ASN A 163 4.06 0.12 -14.66
C ASN A 163 4.77 1.47 -14.73
N THR A 164 4.04 2.54 -14.39
CA THR A 164 4.57 3.90 -14.41
C THR A 164 5.51 4.20 -13.24
N GLU A 165 5.56 3.32 -12.25
CA GLU A 165 6.44 3.44 -11.10
C GLU A 165 7.80 2.76 -11.34
N ASN A 166 8.77 3.10 -10.49
CA ASN A 166 10.14 2.57 -10.56
C ASN A 166 10.32 1.25 -9.81
N PHE A 167 9.29 0.77 -9.10
CA PHE A 167 9.36 -0.44 -8.28
C PHE A 167 8.52 -1.56 -8.88
N THR A 168 8.97 -2.79 -8.69
CA THR A 168 8.20 -3.97 -9.07
C THR A 168 6.92 -4.02 -8.25
N ALA A 169 5.78 -4.16 -8.92
CA ALA A 169 4.49 -4.32 -8.26
C ALA A 169 4.13 -5.80 -8.08
N LEU A 170 3.42 -6.10 -6.99
CA LEU A 170 2.91 -7.42 -6.65
C LEU A 170 1.40 -7.46 -6.96
N PRO A 171 0.99 -7.89 -8.15
CA PRO A 171 -0.40 -7.82 -8.56
C PRO A 171 -1.29 -8.83 -7.83
N TYR A 172 -2.59 -8.55 -7.85
CA TYR A 172 -3.62 -9.58 -7.72
C TYR A 172 -4.14 -9.94 -9.10
N ILE A 173 -4.29 -11.24 -9.37
CA ILE A 173 -4.70 -11.76 -10.67
C ILE A 173 -5.78 -12.83 -10.48
N LYS A 174 -6.93 -12.63 -11.10
CA LYS A 174 -8.00 -13.63 -11.20
C LYS A 174 -8.12 -14.12 -12.64
N ILE A 175 -7.85 -15.40 -12.86
CA ILE A 175 -7.80 -16.01 -14.19
C ILE A 175 -9.04 -16.88 -14.35
N TYR A 176 -9.92 -16.55 -15.31
CA TYR A 176 -11.12 -17.32 -15.61
C TYR A 176 -10.87 -18.31 -16.72
N GLY A 177 -10.99 -19.60 -16.44
CA GLY A 177 -10.62 -20.66 -17.37
C GLY A 177 -10.78 -22.06 -16.80
N SER A 178 -10.28 -23.06 -17.54
CA SER A 178 -10.33 -24.46 -17.12
C SER A 178 -9.12 -25.27 -17.58
N GLY A 179 -8.76 -26.30 -16.82
CA GLY A 179 -7.64 -27.20 -17.14
C GLY A 179 -6.29 -26.59 -16.78
N THR A 180 -5.25 -26.97 -17.53
CA THR A 180 -3.92 -26.39 -17.38
C THR A 180 -3.83 -25.06 -18.11
N ILE A 181 -3.42 -24.01 -17.41
CA ILE A 181 -3.27 -22.65 -17.91
C ILE A 181 -1.85 -22.17 -17.60
N THR A 182 -1.19 -21.53 -18.55
CA THR A 182 0.08 -20.83 -18.28
C THR A 182 -0.09 -19.35 -18.55
N LEU A 183 0.05 -18.53 -17.51
CA LEU A 183 0.18 -17.08 -17.62
C LEU A 183 1.64 -16.73 -17.89
N TYR A 184 1.89 -15.90 -18.89
CA TYR A 184 3.19 -15.34 -19.16
C TYR A 184 3.17 -13.85 -18.89
N ILE A 185 4.13 -13.38 -18.09
CA ILE A 185 4.44 -11.97 -17.92
C ILE A 185 5.88 -11.78 -18.38
N ASN A 186 6.06 -11.05 -19.48
CA ASN A 186 7.32 -10.97 -20.21
C ASN A 186 7.84 -12.39 -20.55
N ASN A 187 9.05 -12.71 -20.09
CA ASN A 187 9.70 -14.00 -20.33
C ASN A 187 9.43 -15.03 -19.22
N ARG A 188 8.59 -14.70 -18.22
CA ARG A 188 8.31 -15.57 -17.07
C ARG A 188 7.00 -16.31 -17.26
N ALA A 189 7.01 -17.61 -16.95
CA ALA A 189 5.85 -18.49 -17.05
C ALA A 189 5.35 -18.88 -15.66
N HIS A 190 4.05 -18.72 -15.44
CA HIS A 190 3.34 -19.13 -14.23
C HIS A 190 2.25 -20.12 -14.64
N THR A 191 2.50 -21.41 -14.41
CA THR A 191 1.58 -22.49 -14.80
C THR A 191 0.70 -22.91 -13.64
N PHE A 192 -0.58 -23.05 -13.92
CA PHE A 192 -1.64 -23.49 -13.01
C PHE A 192 -2.29 -24.74 -13.59
N LYS A 193 -2.31 -25.85 -12.85
CA LYS A 193 -3.00 -27.09 -13.24
C LYS A 193 -4.40 -27.15 -12.62
N ASP A 194 -5.25 -27.97 -13.22
CA ASP A 194 -6.56 -28.33 -12.67
C ASP A 194 -7.45 -27.11 -12.32
N VAL A 195 -7.31 -26.01 -13.07
CA VAL A 195 -8.18 -24.83 -12.87
C VAL A 195 -9.60 -25.21 -13.26
N ASN A 196 -10.58 -24.82 -12.44
CA ASN A 196 -11.98 -25.10 -12.68
C ASN A 196 -12.82 -23.83 -12.48
N GLY A 197 -13.17 -23.17 -13.58
CA GLY A 197 -13.89 -21.90 -13.59
C GLY A 197 -12.98 -20.70 -13.43
N TYR A 198 -12.22 -20.63 -12.32
CA TYR A 198 -11.18 -19.63 -12.10
C TYR A 198 -10.19 -20.04 -11.02
N ILE A 199 -9.09 -19.29 -10.95
CA ILE A 199 -8.12 -19.26 -9.85
C ILE A 199 -7.75 -17.80 -9.54
N GLU A 200 -7.61 -17.48 -8.26
CA GLU A 200 -7.18 -16.18 -7.75
C GLU A 200 -5.74 -16.32 -7.26
N VAL A 201 -4.88 -15.39 -7.63
CA VAL A 201 -3.46 -15.38 -7.32
C VAL A 201 -3.12 -14.02 -6.74
N ASP A 202 -2.82 -13.97 -5.45
CA ASP A 202 -2.39 -12.76 -4.75
C ASP A 202 -0.88 -12.84 -4.52
N SER A 203 -0.12 -12.06 -5.29
CA SER A 203 1.34 -12.04 -5.22
C SER A 203 1.88 -11.36 -3.97
N GLU A 204 1.12 -10.45 -3.37
CA GLU A 204 1.51 -9.80 -2.10
C GLU A 204 1.36 -10.76 -0.93
N ARG A 205 0.29 -11.56 -0.94
CA ARG A 205 0.05 -12.61 0.08
C ARG A 205 0.72 -13.94 -0.24
N MET A 206 1.40 -14.04 -1.39
CA MET A 206 2.01 -15.28 -1.90
C MET A 206 1.06 -16.48 -1.82
N THR A 207 -0.20 -16.26 -2.20
CA THR A 207 -1.27 -17.27 -2.06
C THR A 207 -2.06 -17.39 -3.35
N ALA A 208 -2.36 -18.62 -3.76
CA ALA A 208 -3.39 -18.89 -4.75
C ALA A 208 -4.60 -19.52 -4.08
N TYR A 209 -5.80 -19.14 -4.48
CA TYR A 209 -7.03 -19.61 -3.87
C TYR A 209 -8.20 -19.54 -4.85
N LYS A 210 -9.31 -20.15 -4.44
CA LYS A 210 -10.62 -19.99 -5.04
C LYS A 210 -11.61 -19.73 -3.93
N ASP A 211 -12.21 -18.53 -3.92
CA ASP A 211 -13.06 -18.05 -2.83
C ASP A 211 -12.30 -18.04 -1.50
N HIS A 212 -12.53 -19.04 -0.65
CA HIS A 212 -11.88 -19.20 0.65
C HIS A 212 -11.01 -20.47 0.73
N THR A 213 -10.86 -21.20 -0.39
CA THR A 213 -10.09 -22.45 -0.44
C THR A 213 -8.70 -22.20 -1.01
N LEU A 214 -7.65 -22.61 -0.30
CA LEU A 214 -6.27 -22.55 -0.78
C LEU A 214 -6.04 -23.48 -1.98
N CYS A 215 -5.36 -22.95 -2.98
CA CYS A 215 -5.05 -23.60 -4.26
C CYS A 215 -3.55 -23.50 -4.62
N ASN A 216 -2.66 -23.19 -3.67
CA ASN A 216 -1.20 -23.13 -3.94
C ASN A 216 -0.65 -24.43 -4.56
N ASN A 217 -1.23 -25.59 -4.25
CA ASN A 217 -0.87 -26.89 -4.84
C ASN A 217 -1.20 -27.02 -6.34
N GLN A 218 -2.01 -26.10 -6.89
CA GLN A 218 -2.31 -25.99 -8.32
C GLN A 218 -1.24 -25.16 -9.07
N MET A 219 -0.41 -24.40 -8.36
CA MET A 219 0.72 -23.69 -8.97
C MET A 219 1.87 -24.66 -9.24
N LEU A 220 2.32 -24.73 -10.49
CA LEU A 220 3.51 -25.49 -10.90
C LEU A 220 4.78 -24.63 -10.95
N THR A 221 4.75 -23.49 -10.26
CA THR A 221 5.86 -22.55 -10.10
C THR A 221 5.95 -22.14 -8.63
N THR A 222 7.17 -21.84 -8.16
CA THR A 222 7.41 -21.26 -6.83
C THR A 222 7.36 -19.74 -6.85
N LEU A 223 7.48 -19.11 -8.02
CA LEU A 223 7.51 -17.66 -8.17
C LEU A 223 6.11 -17.13 -8.50
N PHE A 224 5.65 -16.18 -7.69
CA PHE A 224 4.42 -15.46 -7.92
C PHE A 224 4.56 -14.44 -9.05
N PRO A 225 3.47 -14.14 -9.78
CA PRO A 225 3.46 -13.10 -10.81
C PRO A 225 3.95 -11.75 -10.29
N LYS A 226 4.77 -11.04 -11.06
CA LYS A 226 5.30 -9.71 -10.72
C LYS A 226 5.27 -8.82 -11.94
N LEU A 227 5.04 -7.53 -11.73
CA LEU A 227 5.06 -6.52 -12.79
C LEU A 227 6.27 -5.62 -12.58
N ALA A 228 7.27 -5.77 -13.44
CA ALA A 228 8.49 -4.97 -13.41
C ALA A 228 8.17 -3.48 -13.67
N ALA A 229 9.09 -2.58 -13.33
CA ALA A 229 9.02 -1.19 -13.78
C ALA A 229 8.99 -1.10 -15.32
N GLY A 230 8.17 -0.21 -15.86
CA GLY A 230 8.00 -0.04 -17.30
C GLY A 230 7.10 -1.09 -17.94
N GLN A 231 7.48 -1.55 -19.14
CA GLN A 231 6.65 -2.41 -19.99
C GLN A 231 6.52 -3.84 -19.44
N ASN A 232 5.29 -4.36 -19.40
CA ASN A 232 4.99 -5.74 -19.07
C ASN A 232 4.05 -6.34 -20.12
N ASP A 233 4.54 -7.31 -20.88
CA ASP A 233 3.77 -8.03 -21.89
C ASP A 233 3.07 -9.24 -21.26
N ILE A 234 1.74 -9.25 -21.32
CA ILE A 234 0.89 -10.27 -20.72
C ILE A 234 0.24 -11.11 -21.81
N ARG A 235 0.46 -12.42 -21.74
CA ARG A 235 -0.15 -13.41 -22.63
C ARG A 235 -0.39 -14.71 -21.87
N TRP A 236 -1.17 -15.63 -22.43
CA TRP A 236 -1.42 -16.91 -21.80
C TRP A 236 -1.62 -18.03 -22.81
N SER A 237 -1.56 -19.27 -22.34
CA SER A 237 -1.98 -20.47 -23.06
C SER A 237 -2.96 -21.28 -22.21
N GLY A 238 -3.71 -22.18 -22.85
CA GLY A 238 -4.79 -22.94 -22.23
C GLY A 238 -6.17 -22.30 -22.43
N ASN A 239 -7.20 -22.90 -21.84
CA ASN A 239 -8.57 -22.42 -21.96
C ASN A 239 -8.83 -21.27 -20.97
N VAL A 240 -8.61 -20.04 -21.41
CA VAL A 240 -8.82 -18.81 -20.63
C VAL A 240 -9.81 -17.92 -21.36
N SER A 241 -10.85 -17.49 -20.65
CA SER A 241 -11.88 -16.59 -21.17
C SER A 241 -11.56 -15.12 -20.90
N ARG A 242 -11.04 -14.81 -19.70
CA ARG A 242 -10.55 -13.48 -19.33
C ARG A 242 -9.63 -13.54 -18.11
N ILE A 243 -8.87 -12.47 -17.90
CA ILE A 243 -8.09 -12.21 -16.69
C ILE A 243 -8.53 -10.86 -16.11
N GLU A 244 -8.81 -10.82 -14.81
CA GLU A 244 -8.97 -9.59 -14.04
C GLU A 244 -7.68 -9.36 -13.25
N LEU A 245 -6.96 -8.28 -13.55
CA LEU A 245 -5.65 -7.97 -12.99
C LEU A 245 -5.70 -6.63 -12.26
N THR A 246 -5.36 -6.62 -10.97
CA THR A 246 -5.14 -5.40 -10.18
C THR A 246 -3.63 -5.22 -10.03
N PRO A 247 -3.02 -4.22 -10.70
CA PRO A 247 -1.56 -4.15 -10.77
C PRO A 247 -0.85 -3.89 -9.44
N ARG A 248 -1.47 -3.09 -8.55
CA ARG A 248 -0.92 -2.59 -7.28
C ARG A 248 0.41 -1.82 -7.43
N TRP A 249 0.46 -0.86 -8.36
CA TRP A 249 1.65 -0.01 -8.56
C TRP A 249 2.11 0.63 -7.25
N CYS A 250 3.40 0.47 -6.94
CA CYS A 250 3.98 0.95 -5.70
C CYS A 250 5.20 1.85 -5.96
N SER A 251 5.44 2.75 -5.02
CA SER A 251 6.56 3.70 -5.02
C SER A 251 7.02 3.93 -3.58
N LEU A 252 8.17 4.59 -3.39
CA LEU A 252 8.64 4.97 -2.04
C LEU A 252 8.02 6.25 -1.53
#